data_AF-A0A535DBE9-F1
#
_entry.id   AF-A0A535DBE9-F1
#
_cell.length_a   1.000
_cell.length_b   1.000
_cell.length_c   1.000
_cell.angle_alpha   90.00
_cell.angle_beta   90.00
_cell.angle_gamma   90.00
#
_symmetry.space_group_name_H-M   'P 1'
#
loop_
_entity.id
_entity.type
_entity.pdbx_description
1 polymer ?
#
loop_
_entity_poly.entity_id
_entity_poly.type
_entity_poly.pdbx_seq_one_letter_code
_entity_poly.pdbx_strand_id
1 'polypeptide(L)'
;MKTVVVAHGDVTASDREEAASADMVIAADGGAFALERWGITPQLVVGDLDSLGTKRATQLGRLGAKVVEFPAEKDESDLELALRHALATGADDIVLLGIFGGARLDHALANATLVADPSYRGAGLRAVYGTTQVRAIHAGERLDIDAPTGTTVTLLPVGGDATGVRTKGLRYPWRSVMNMNSWRTVDIVVTAAIAVAFGVVYWAWIQVYNAAGVATAGFPPAQNIVDGMWLVAGVLAGLVVRKPGAALFAELVAASIEALLGGTWGLDTLASGAIQGFGAELVFAATRYRVWSLTIAIIAAAVSAAAGWIHDVPLYYADLSVTDWITLLVIYVVSAVVIAGIGSWWLMRALAQSGVLAQFPSGRAQTRV
;
A
#
# COMPACT_ATOMS: atom_id res chain seq x y z
N MET A 1 -10.98 12.87 -33.16
CA MET A 1 -9.70 12.63 -33.87
C MET A 1 -8.93 11.52 -33.17
N LYS A 2 -8.77 10.37 -33.84
CA LYS A 2 -8.00 9.23 -33.36
C LYS A 2 -6.50 9.48 -33.54
N THR A 3 -5.76 9.48 -32.44
CA THR A 3 -4.30 9.65 -32.45
C THR A 3 -3.61 8.43 -31.85
N VAL A 4 -2.65 7.87 -32.57
CA VAL A 4 -1.82 6.76 -32.09
C VAL A 4 -0.45 7.30 -31.71
N VAL A 5 -0.03 7.02 -30.48
CA VAL A 5 1.31 7.31 -29.98
C VAL A 5 2.06 5.99 -29.83
N VAL A 6 3.20 5.88 -30.49
CA VAL A 6 4.04 4.68 -30.46
C VAL A 6 5.32 4.97 -29.67
N ALA A 7 5.54 4.23 -28.60
CA ALA A 7 6.78 4.25 -27.82
C ALA A 7 7.72 3.08 -28.21
N HIS A 8 8.90 3.02 -27.58
CA HIS A 8 9.99 2.11 -27.97
C HIS A 8 9.89 0.66 -27.42
N GLY A 9 8.79 0.30 -26.75
CA GLY A 9 8.56 -1.05 -26.23
C GLY A 9 8.16 -2.06 -27.30
N ASP A 10 7.75 -3.24 -26.83
CA ASP A 10 7.38 -4.36 -27.69
C ASP A 10 6.04 -4.08 -28.38
N VAL A 11 5.94 -4.49 -29.65
CA VAL A 11 4.73 -4.39 -30.47
C VAL A 11 4.47 -5.69 -31.19
N THR A 12 3.21 -5.93 -31.52
CA THR A 12 2.74 -7.09 -32.28
C THR A 12 2.32 -6.70 -33.70
N ALA A 13 2.05 -7.70 -34.55
CA ALA A 13 1.59 -7.44 -35.91
C ALA A 13 0.19 -6.80 -35.95
N SER A 14 -0.69 -7.12 -35.01
CA SER A 14 -2.04 -6.54 -34.94
C SER A 14 -2.03 -5.08 -34.50
N ASP A 15 -1.04 -4.64 -33.72
CA ASP A 15 -0.91 -3.24 -33.29
C ASP A 15 -0.76 -2.29 -34.48
N ARG A 16 -0.24 -2.78 -35.62
CA ARG A 16 -0.16 -2.02 -36.88
C ARG A 16 -1.51 -1.51 -37.34
N GLU A 17 -2.59 -2.26 -37.11
CA GLU A 17 -3.94 -1.89 -37.56
C GLU A 17 -4.45 -0.65 -36.83
N GLU A 18 -4.08 -0.48 -35.56
CA GLU A 18 -4.38 0.74 -34.80
C GLU A 18 -3.68 1.95 -35.43
N ALA A 19 -2.38 1.85 -35.69
CA ALA A 19 -1.58 2.91 -36.32
C ALA A 19 -2.03 3.25 -37.74
N ALA A 20 -2.38 2.25 -38.54
CA ALA A 20 -2.80 2.44 -39.93
C ALA A 20 -4.18 3.10 -40.08
N SER A 21 -5.02 2.99 -39.06
CA SER A 21 -6.38 3.57 -39.03
C SER A 21 -6.48 4.90 -38.27
N ALA A 22 -5.35 5.46 -37.83
CA ALA A 22 -5.31 6.71 -37.08
C ALA A 22 -5.36 7.94 -37.99
N ASP A 23 -5.98 9.02 -37.50
CA ASP A 23 -5.93 10.32 -38.15
C ASP A 23 -4.53 10.96 -38.00
N MET A 24 -3.85 10.62 -36.90
CA MET A 24 -2.50 11.08 -36.58
C MET A 24 -1.70 9.98 -35.88
N VAL A 25 -0.43 9.85 -36.24
CA VAL A 25 0.56 8.93 -35.67
C VAL A 25 1.76 9.72 -35.18
N ILE A 26 2.08 9.56 -33.90
CA ILE A 26 3.20 10.19 -33.21
C ILE A 26 4.17 9.10 -32.76
N ALA A 27 5.46 9.27 -33.06
CA ALA A 27 6.52 8.45 -32.51
C ALA A 27 7.15 9.16 -31.29
N ALA A 28 7.13 8.50 -30.14
CA ALA A 28 7.94 8.86 -28.99
C ALA A 28 9.32 8.18 -29.14
N ASP A 29 10.30 8.98 -29.53
CA ASP A 29 11.68 8.61 -29.79
C ASP A 29 11.83 7.28 -30.57
N GLY A 30 12.35 6.23 -29.92
CA GLY A 30 12.55 4.92 -30.53
C GLY A 30 11.28 4.21 -30.99
N GLY A 31 10.08 4.71 -30.69
CA GLY A 31 8.83 4.18 -31.26
C GLY A 31 8.76 4.30 -32.78
N ALA A 32 9.54 5.20 -33.38
CA ALA A 32 9.65 5.33 -34.83
C ALA A 32 10.13 4.03 -35.51
N PHE A 33 10.89 3.16 -34.82
CA PHE A 33 11.33 1.88 -35.40
C PHE A 33 10.16 0.95 -35.70
N ALA A 34 9.13 0.95 -34.87
CA ALA A 34 7.94 0.15 -35.10
C ALA A 34 7.23 0.61 -36.37
N LEU A 35 7.09 1.92 -36.52
CA LEU A 35 6.44 2.56 -37.66
C LEU A 35 7.22 2.33 -38.97
N GLU A 36 8.55 2.47 -38.94
CA GLU A 36 9.41 2.17 -40.09
C GLU A 36 9.23 0.71 -40.56
N ARG A 37 9.22 -0.25 -39.63
CA ARG A 37 8.97 -1.68 -39.94
C ARG A 37 7.60 -1.91 -40.58
N TRP A 38 6.60 -1.10 -40.23
CA TRP A 38 5.25 -1.18 -40.78
C TRP A 38 5.03 -0.37 -42.06
N GLY A 39 6.05 0.38 -42.50
CA GLY A 39 5.96 1.29 -43.64
C GLY A 39 5.06 2.50 -43.39
N ILE A 40 4.87 2.89 -42.13
CA ILE A 40 4.05 4.03 -41.73
C ILE A 40 4.98 5.20 -41.43
N THR A 41 4.75 6.35 -42.07
CA THR A 41 5.50 7.57 -41.75
C THR A 41 4.76 8.36 -40.67
N PRO A 42 5.34 8.60 -39.48
CA PRO A 42 4.70 9.41 -38.45
C PRO A 42 4.55 10.86 -38.91
N GLN A 43 3.50 11.54 -38.46
CA GLN A 43 3.37 12.99 -38.65
C GLN A 43 4.28 13.76 -37.70
N LEU A 44 4.56 13.19 -36.52
CA LEU A 44 5.44 13.76 -35.51
C LEU A 44 6.38 12.71 -34.91
N VAL A 45 7.65 13.07 -34.77
CA VAL A 45 8.62 12.38 -33.93
C VAL A 45 9.02 13.33 -32.80
N VAL A 46 8.93 12.87 -31.56
CA VAL A 46 9.27 13.65 -30.37
C VAL A 46 10.16 12.87 -29.42
N GLY A 47 11.21 13.50 -28.92
CA GLY A 47 12.08 12.93 -27.89
C GLY A 47 13.49 13.52 -27.94
N ASP A 48 14.41 12.96 -27.17
CA ASP A 48 15.83 13.35 -27.17
C ASP A 48 16.68 12.63 -28.24
N LEU A 49 16.05 11.75 -29.04
CA LEU A 49 16.66 11.03 -30.14
C LEU A 49 17.78 10.06 -29.73
N ASP A 50 17.88 9.70 -28.44
CA ASP A 50 18.92 8.82 -27.95
C ASP A 50 18.77 7.38 -28.48
N SER A 51 17.53 6.91 -28.62
CA SER A 51 17.22 5.59 -29.14
C SER A 51 17.10 5.64 -30.65
N LEU A 52 16.43 6.66 -31.22
CA LEU A 52 16.22 6.78 -32.67
C LEU A 52 17.50 7.11 -33.45
N GLY A 53 18.30 8.03 -32.93
CA GLY A 53 19.48 8.60 -33.56
C GLY A 53 19.18 9.66 -34.63
N THR A 54 20.03 10.69 -34.67
CA THR A 54 19.89 11.87 -35.55
C THR A 54 19.80 11.56 -37.04
N LYS A 55 20.50 10.51 -37.52
CA LYS A 55 20.48 10.08 -38.93
C LYS A 55 19.08 9.63 -39.36
N ARG A 56 18.41 8.82 -38.55
CA ARG A 56 17.06 8.32 -38.84
C ARG A 56 16.02 9.42 -38.67
N ALA A 57 16.13 10.24 -37.64
CA ALA A 57 15.30 11.42 -37.47
C ALA A 57 15.34 12.33 -38.72
N THR A 58 16.54 12.60 -39.24
CA THR A 58 16.72 13.38 -40.48
C THR A 58 16.04 12.71 -41.69
N GLN A 59 16.13 11.38 -41.81
CA GLN A 59 15.49 10.63 -42.88
C GLN A 59 13.96 10.71 -42.79
N LEU A 60 13.39 10.53 -41.60
CA LEU A 60 11.94 10.68 -41.36
C LEU A 60 11.49 12.11 -41.68
N GLY A 61 12.30 13.12 -41.34
CA GLY A 61 12.07 14.50 -41.73
C GLY A 61 11.94 14.70 -43.25
N ARG A 62 12.80 14.03 -44.04
CA ARG A 62 12.72 14.06 -45.51
C ARG A 62 11.50 13.33 -46.07
N LEU A 63 10.96 12.36 -45.33
CA LEU A 63 9.73 11.65 -45.67
C LEU A 63 8.46 12.41 -45.25
N GLY A 64 8.61 13.57 -44.61
CA GLY A 64 7.51 14.46 -44.24
C GLY A 64 7.13 14.46 -42.75
N ALA A 65 7.85 13.73 -41.90
CA ALA A 65 7.63 13.78 -40.46
C ALA A 65 8.13 15.11 -39.87
N LYS A 66 7.35 15.75 -38.99
CA LYS A 66 7.88 16.83 -38.15
C LYS A 66 8.73 16.20 -37.05
N VAL A 67 9.98 16.63 -36.90
CA VAL A 67 10.85 16.17 -35.81
C VAL A 67 10.99 17.29 -34.80
N VAL A 68 10.68 17.00 -33.53
CA VAL A 68 10.84 17.93 -32.42
C VAL A 68 11.78 17.30 -31.39
N GLU A 69 13.01 17.79 -31.36
CA GLU A 69 14.06 17.33 -30.45
C GLU A 69 13.96 18.08 -29.12
N PHE A 70 14.09 17.35 -28.01
CA PHE A 70 14.13 17.87 -26.66
C PHE A 70 15.47 17.52 -25.98
N PRO A 71 15.95 18.30 -25.00
CA PRO A 71 17.12 17.93 -24.22
C PRO A 71 16.91 16.59 -23.48
N ALA A 72 18.00 15.85 -23.25
CA ALA A 72 17.97 14.63 -22.43
C ALA A 72 17.65 14.94 -20.95
N GLU A 73 18.16 16.05 -20.43
CA GLU A 73 17.81 16.54 -19.09
C GLU A 73 16.48 17.31 -19.14
N LYS A 74 15.41 16.61 -18.77
CA LYS A 74 14.03 17.11 -18.67
C LYS A 74 13.24 16.31 -17.64
N ASP A 75 12.16 16.89 -17.12
CA ASP A 75 11.32 16.25 -16.11
C ASP A 75 10.29 15.29 -16.72
N GLU A 76 10.01 15.41 -18.03
CA GLU A 76 9.07 14.58 -18.75
C GLU A 76 9.71 13.48 -19.57
N SER A 77 9.05 12.32 -19.61
CA SER A 77 9.34 11.27 -20.57
C SER A 77 8.91 11.65 -21.99
N ASP A 78 9.53 11.03 -23.01
CA ASP A 78 9.16 11.27 -24.41
C ASP A 78 7.71 10.85 -24.72
N LEU A 79 7.20 9.84 -24.00
CA LEU A 79 5.79 9.43 -24.09
C LEU A 79 4.85 10.53 -23.57
N GLU A 80 5.19 11.18 -22.47
CA GLU A 80 4.42 12.32 -21.92
C GLU A 80 4.43 13.51 -22.88
N LEU A 81 5.57 13.81 -23.51
CA LEU A 81 5.66 14.85 -24.52
C LEU A 81 4.77 14.55 -25.72
N ALA A 82 4.77 13.30 -26.20
CA ALA A 82 3.90 12.85 -27.28
C ALA A 82 2.41 12.95 -26.91
N LEU A 83 2.04 12.54 -25.70
CA LEU A 83 0.66 12.65 -25.19
C LEU A 83 0.19 14.10 -25.08
N ARG A 84 1.03 14.99 -24.53
CA ARG A 84 0.72 16.43 -24.46
C ARG A 84 0.51 17.02 -25.85
N HIS A 85 1.30 16.59 -26.84
CA HIS A 85 1.09 17.02 -28.21
C HIS A 85 -0.23 16.51 -28.79
N ALA A 86 -0.58 15.24 -28.58
CA ALA A 86 -1.85 14.67 -29.02
C ALA A 86 -3.05 15.43 -28.44
N LEU A 87 -3.00 15.80 -27.15
CA LEU A 87 -4.04 16.61 -26.53
C LEU A 87 -4.11 18.02 -27.14
N ALA A 88 -2.96 18.66 -27.35
CA ALA A 88 -2.88 20.01 -27.91
C ALA A 88 -3.43 20.08 -29.35
N THR A 89 -3.39 18.99 -30.10
CA THR A 89 -3.99 18.89 -31.45
C THR A 89 -5.47 18.48 -31.43
N GLY A 90 -6.08 18.33 -30.25
CA GLY A 90 -7.50 18.04 -30.11
C GLY A 90 -7.86 16.56 -30.20
N ALA A 91 -6.94 15.65 -29.87
CA ALA A 91 -7.25 14.23 -29.81
C ALA A 91 -8.26 13.92 -28.70
N ASP A 92 -9.30 13.16 -29.05
CA ASP A 92 -10.35 12.68 -28.16
C ASP A 92 -10.39 11.14 -28.06
N ASP A 93 -9.58 10.46 -28.90
CA ASP A 93 -9.32 9.02 -28.87
C ASP A 93 -7.82 8.75 -29.02
N ILE A 94 -7.11 8.60 -27.90
CA ILE A 94 -5.66 8.36 -27.88
C ILE A 94 -5.35 6.88 -27.64
N VAL A 95 -4.53 6.29 -28.51
CA VAL A 95 -4.06 4.91 -28.42
C VAL A 95 -2.56 4.87 -28.20
N LEU A 96 -2.12 4.23 -27.14
CA LEU A 96 -0.71 4.01 -26.83
C LEU A 96 -0.28 2.61 -27.28
N LEU A 97 0.79 2.55 -28.08
CA LEU A 97 1.43 1.31 -28.53
C LEU A 97 2.88 1.27 -28.06
N GLY A 98 3.42 0.07 -27.87
CA GLY A 98 4.83 -0.08 -27.48
C GLY A 98 5.16 0.55 -26.13
N ILE A 99 4.19 0.63 -25.22
CA ILE A 99 4.44 1.19 -23.88
C ILE A 99 4.83 0.14 -22.84
N PHE A 100 4.74 -1.14 -23.20
CA PHE A 100 5.13 -2.29 -22.39
C PHE A 100 6.23 -3.09 -23.09
N GLY A 101 6.90 -3.97 -22.35
CA GLY A 101 7.96 -4.82 -22.90
C GLY A 101 9.36 -4.22 -22.81
N GLY A 102 10.34 -4.88 -23.43
CA GLY A 102 11.75 -4.54 -23.32
C GLY A 102 12.41 -4.88 -21.98
N ALA A 103 13.65 -4.42 -21.79
CA ALA A 103 14.45 -4.72 -20.58
C ALA A 103 14.17 -3.79 -19.39
N ARG A 104 13.40 -2.71 -19.60
CA ARG A 104 13.17 -1.64 -18.62
C ARG A 104 11.79 -1.74 -17.98
N LEU A 105 11.72 -2.54 -16.91
CA LEU A 105 10.49 -2.71 -16.14
C LEU A 105 9.99 -1.39 -15.52
N ASP A 106 10.92 -0.53 -15.11
CA ASP A 106 10.64 0.81 -14.59
C ASP A 106 9.84 1.67 -15.60
N HIS A 107 10.20 1.63 -16.88
CA HIS A 107 9.45 2.29 -17.95
C HIS A 107 8.04 1.71 -18.12
N ALA A 108 7.90 0.39 -18.14
CA ALA A 108 6.60 -0.24 -18.27
C ALA A 108 5.65 0.15 -17.12
N LEU A 109 6.17 0.26 -15.89
CA LEU A 109 5.40 0.69 -14.72
C LEU A 109 5.04 2.19 -14.78
N ALA A 110 5.99 3.06 -15.15
CA ALA A 110 5.73 4.48 -15.34
C ALA A 110 4.64 4.73 -16.39
N ASN A 111 4.73 4.03 -17.53
CA ASN A 111 3.72 4.11 -18.57
C ASN A 111 2.35 3.60 -18.11
N ALA A 112 2.30 2.53 -17.31
CA ALA A 112 1.05 2.06 -16.71
C ALA A 112 0.42 3.11 -15.78
N THR A 113 1.23 3.83 -15.00
CA THR A 113 0.72 4.93 -14.17
C THR A 113 0.23 6.11 -14.99
N LEU A 114 0.86 6.36 -16.14
CA LEU A 114 0.46 7.42 -17.06
C LEU A 114 -0.91 7.15 -17.70
N VAL A 115 -1.18 5.90 -18.08
CA VAL A 115 -2.52 5.47 -18.55
C VAL A 115 -3.60 5.72 -17.49
N ALA A 116 -3.24 5.66 -16.21
CA ALA A 116 -4.13 5.88 -15.08
C ALA A 116 -4.22 7.33 -14.61
N ASP A 117 -3.46 8.25 -15.20
CA ASP A 117 -3.36 9.63 -14.74
C ASP A 117 -4.68 10.40 -15.00
N PRO A 118 -5.29 11.02 -13.98
CA PRO A 118 -6.53 11.78 -14.12
C PRO A 118 -6.48 12.97 -15.08
N SER A 119 -5.29 13.49 -15.41
CA SER A 119 -5.10 14.58 -16.37
C SER A 119 -5.54 14.21 -17.80
N TYR A 120 -5.56 12.92 -18.14
CA TYR A 120 -6.03 12.41 -19.43
C TYR A 120 -7.51 12.02 -19.44
N ARG A 121 -8.25 12.37 -18.38
CA ARG A 121 -9.68 12.09 -18.30
C ARG A 121 -10.43 12.72 -19.47
N GLY A 122 -11.23 11.91 -20.16
CA GLY A 122 -12.01 12.34 -21.31
C GLY A 122 -11.27 12.29 -22.65
N ALA A 123 -9.95 12.04 -22.67
CA ALA A 123 -9.16 11.96 -23.90
C ALA A 123 -9.22 10.60 -24.62
N GLY A 124 -10.16 9.73 -24.24
CA GLY A 124 -10.28 8.39 -24.81
C GLY A 124 -9.13 7.43 -24.47
N LEU A 125 -8.09 7.88 -23.74
CA LEU A 125 -6.80 7.22 -23.60
C LEU A 125 -6.89 5.73 -23.29
N ARG A 126 -6.20 4.90 -24.09
CA ARG A 126 -6.04 3.46 -23.87
C ARG A 126 -4.67 3.00 -24.36
N ALA A 127 -4.15 1.94 -23.76
CA ALA A 127 -2.99 1.23 -24.27
C ALA A 127 -3.39 -0.10 -24.92
N VAL A 128 -2.71 -0.47 -25.99
CA VAL A 128 -2.96 -1.71 -26.74
C VAL A 128 -1.65 -2.49 -26.90
N TYR A 129 -1.73 -3.79 -26.67
CA TYR A 129 -0.66 -4.74 -26.96
C TYR A 129 -1.28 -6.07 -27.43
N GLY A 130 -1.26 -6.31 -28.73
CA GLY A 130 -1.91 -7.46 -29.34
C GLY A 130 -3.42 -7.40 -29.14
N THR A 131 -3.98 -8.43 -28.52
CA THR A 131 -5.40 -8.49 -28.15
C THR A 131 -5.69 -7.90 -26.76
N THR A 132 -4.67 -7.39 -26.07
CA THR A 132 -4.82 -6.82 -24.72
C THR A 132 -5.03 -5.33 -24.81
N GLN A 133 -6.04 -4.84 -24.10
CA GLN A 133 -6.32 -3.41 -23.95
C GLN A 133 -6.29 -3.03 -22.47
N VAL A 134 -5.63 -1.91 -22.17
CA VAL A 134 -5.56 -1.34 -20.82
C VAL A 134 -6.16 0.07 -20.85
N ARG A 135 -7.06 0.35 -19.91
CA ARG A 135 -7.75 1.64 -19.82
C ARG A 135 -8.07 1.99 -18.38
N ALA A 136 -7.95 3.26 -18.03
CA ALA A 136 -8.41 3.78 -16.75
C ALA A 136 -9.91 4.06 -16.77
N ILE A 137 -10.57 3.81 -15.64
CA ILE A 137 -11.97 4.16 -15.43
C ILE A 137 -12.01 5.06 -14.20
N HIS A 138 -12.48 6.29 -14.36
CA HIS A 138 -12.55 7.25 -13.26
C HIS A 138 -13.93 7.22 -12.59
N ALA A 139 -14.00 7.81 -11.39
CA ALA A 139 -15.24 7.89 -10.63
C ALA A 139 -16.36 8.55 -11.44
N GLY A 140 -17.51 7.87 -11.51
CA GLY A 140 -18.69 8.32 -12.26
C GLY A 140 -18.76 7.82 -13.70
N GLU A 141 -17.73 7.15 -14.21
CA GLU A 141 -17.71 6.63 -15.57
C GLU A 141 -18.31 5.22 -15.67
N ARG A 142 -18.75 4.89 -16.88
CA ARG A 142 -19.19 3.55 -17.26
C ARG A 142 -18.39 3.13 -18.49
N LEU A 143 -17.89 1.90 -18.45
CA LEU A 143 -17.27 1.25 -19.60
C LEU A 143 -18.13 0.06 -20.00
N ASP A 144 -18.63 0.07 -21.22
CA ASP A 144 -19.22 -1.11 -21.85
C ASP A 144 -18.12 -1.83 -22.64
N ILE A 145 -17.94 -3.13 -22.39
CA ILE A 145 -16.93 -3.95 -23.04
C ILE A 145 -17.65 -4.86 -24.04
N ASP A 146 -17.41 -4.62 -25.33
CA ASP A 146 -17.89 -5.49 -26.40
C ASP A 146 -16.78 -6.51 -26.73
N ALA A 147 -16.91 -7.72 -26.19
CA ALA A 147 -15.94 -8.78 -26.38
C ALA A 147 -16.61 -10.17 -26.36
N PRO A 148 -16.06 -11.18 -27.06
CA PRO A 148 -16.57 -12.53 -27.00
C PRO A 148 -16.64 -13.10 -25.58
N THR A 149 -17.63 -13.95 -25.33
CA THR A 149 -17.71 -14.69 -24.06
C THR A 149 -16.45 -15.51 -23.84
N GLY A 150 -15.80 -15.32 -22.70
CA GLY A 150 -14.54 -15.98 -22.36
C GLY A 150 -13.33 -15.05 -22.33
N THR A 151 -13.46 -13.81 -22.82
CA THR A 151 -12.41 -12.79 -22.70
C THR A 151 -12.10 -12.50 -21.22
N THR A 152 -10.81 -12.52 -20.88
CA THR A 152 -10.33 -12.20 -19.53
C THR A 152 -10.46 -10.69 -19.27
N VAL A 153 -11.10 -10.34 -18.17
CA VAL A 153 -11.19 -8.95 -17.69
C VAL A 153 -10.55 -8.87 -16.31
N THR A 154 -9.55 -8.01 -16.17
CA THR A 154 -8.87 -7.73 -14.90
C THR A 154 -9.19 -6.32 -14.46
N LEU A 155 -9.59 -6.16 -13.20
CA LEU A 155 -9.84 -4.86 -12.57
C LEU A 155 -8.81 -4.64 -11.46
N LEU A 156 -8.12 -3.50 -11.49
CA LEU A 156 -7.10 -3.13 -10.52
C LEU A 156 -7.41 -1.75 -9.93
N PRO A 157 -7.51 -1.60 -8.60
CA PRO A 157 -7.56 -0.29 -7.99
C PRO A 157 -6.20 0.41 -8.13
N VAL A 158 -6.20 1.64 -8.65
CA VAL A 158 -5.00 2.47 -8.82
C VAL A 158 -5.24 3.80 -8.11
N GLY A 159 -4.24 4.28 -7.36
CA GLY A 159 -4.34 5.57 -6.63
C GLY A 159 -5.20 5.56 -5.35
N GLY A 160 -5.89 4.47 -5.02
CA GLY A 160 -6.59 4.28 -3.75
C GLY A 160 -7.59 3.13 -3.80
N ASP A 161 -8.37 2.93 -2.74
CA ASP A 161 -9.51 2.02 -2.77
C ASP A 161 -10.56 2.52 -3.79
N ALA A 162 -11.03 1.62 -4.67
CA ALA A 162 -12.09 1.95 -5.61
C ALA A 162 -13.45 1.57 -5.00
N THR A 163 -14.23 2.58 -4.58
CA THR A 163 -15.55 2.38 -3.97
C THR A 163 -16.68 2.47 -5.00
N GLY A 164 -17.78 1.75 -4.77
CA GLY A 164 -18.97 1.82 -5.63
C GLY A 164 -18.85 1.10 -6.99
N VAL A 165 -17.83 0.25 -7.16
CA VAL A 165 -17.61 -0.49 -8.39
C VAL A 165 -18.69 -1.55 -8.57
N ARG A 166 -19.35 -1.52 -9.73
CA ARG A 166 -20.39 -2.47 -10.11
C ARG A 166 -20.08 -3.04 -11.49
N THR A 167 -20.07 -4.36 -11.61
CA THR A 167 -19.94 -5.04 -12.90
C THR A 167 -21.21 -5.85 -13.23
N LYS A 168 -21.48 -6.01 -14.52
CA LYS A 168 -22.56 -6.85 -15.07
C LYS A 168 -22.01 -7.59 -16.30
N GLY A 169 -22.40 -8.84 -16.48
CA GLY A 169 -21.97 -9.66 -17.62
C GLY A 169 -20.64 -10.41 -17.44
N LEU A 170 -19.88 -10.12 -16.38
CA LEU A 170 -18.69 -10.89 -16.01
C LEU A 170 -19.07 -12.20 -15.31
N ARG A 171 -18.26 -13.26 -15.48
CA ARG A 171 -18.40 -14.54 -14.76
C ARG A 171 -18.41 -14.35 -13.24
N TYR A 172 -17.60 -13.42 -12.76
CA TYR A 172 -17.52 -13.02 -11.36
C TYR A 172 -18.05 -11.59 -11.22
N PRO A 173 -19.37 -11.40 -10.98
CA PRO A 173 -19.93 -10.07 -10.78
C PRO A 173 -19.39 -9.46 -9.49
N TRP A 174 -19.07 -8.17 -9.53
CA TRP A 174 -18.53 -7.41 -8.40
C TRP A 174 -19.48 -6.29 -8.01
N ARG A 175 -19.77 -6.19 -6.71
CA ARG A 175 -20.62 -5.14 -6.11
C ARG A 175 -20.09 -4.77 -4.72
N SER A 176 -18.87 -4.24 -4.66
CA SER A 176 -18.26 -3.82 -3.40
C SER A 176 -17.05 -2.91 -3.66
N VAL A 177 -16.35 -2.52 -2.60
CA VAL A 177 -15.08 -1.82 -2.67
C VAL A 177 -14.00 -2.77 -3.20
N MET A 178 -13.23 -2.34 -4.20
CA MET A 178 -11.94 -2.97 -4.51
C MET A 178 -10.87 -2.34 -3.63
N ASN A 179 -10.50 -3.06 -2.58
CA ASN A 179 -9.50 -2.60 -1.62
C ASN A 179 -8.11 -2.73 -2.23
N MET A 180 -7.32 -1.67 -2.15
CA MET A 180 -5.88 -1.75 -2.35
C MET A 180 -5.17 -2.23 -1.05
N ASN A 181 -5.91 -2.38 0.05
CA ASN A 181 -5.38 -2.57 1.40
C ASN A 181 -5.26 -4.04 1.88
N SER A 182 -5.00 -5.00 0.98
CA SER A 182 -4.64 -6.38 1.38
C SER A 182 -3.26 -6.41 2.03
N TRP A 183 -3.03 -7.34 2.98
CA TRP A 183 -1.69 -7.54 3.58
C TRP A 183 -0.65 -7.81 2.48
N ARG A 184 0.41 -7.01 2.43
CA ARG A 184 1.59 -7.27 1.57
C ARG A 184 2.56 -8.16 2.33
N THR A 185 3.46 -8.83 1.62
CA THR A 185 4.54 -9.62 2.25
C THR A 185 5.35 -8.78 3.24
N VAL A 186 5.68 -7.54 2.89
CA VAL A 186 6.41 -6.63 3.80
C VAL A 186 5.60 -6.29 5.06
N ASP A 187 4.27 -6.20 4.97
CA ASP A 187 3.43 -5.92 6.14
C ASP A 187 3.47 -7.10 7.11
N ILE A 188 3.38 -8.34 6.59
CA ILE A 188 3.47 -9.57 7.39
C ILE A 188 4.84 -9.68 8.04
N VAL A 189 5.91 -9.51 7.26
CA VAL A 189 7.29 -9.66 7.74
C VAL A 189 7.63 -8.62 8.82
N VAL A 190 7.27 -7.35 8.62
CA VAL A 190 7.56 -6.30 9.61
C VAL A 190 6.72 -6.47 10.87
N THR A 191 5.44 -6.84 10.73
CA THR A 191 4.60 -7.12 11.90
C THR A 191 5.16 -8.29 12.71
N ALA A 192 5.57 -9.37 12.02
CA ALA A 192 6.21 -10.52 12.66
C ALA A 192 7.56 -10.14 13.30
N ALA A 193 8.37 -9.29 12.67
CA ALA A 193 9.64 -8.85 13.23
C ALA A 193 9.44 -8.01 14.52
N ILE A 194 8.46 -7.09 14.53
CA ILE A 194 8.07 -6.35 15.73
C ILE A 194 7.62 -7.33 16.81
N ALA A 195 6.72 -8.24 16.47
CA ALA A 195 6.18 -9.22 17.42
C ALA A 195 7.26 -10.13 18.01
N VAL A 196 8.19 -10.64 17.20
CA VAL A 196 9.29 -11.48 17.70
C VAL A 196 10.22 -10.70 18.61
N ALA A 197 10.58 -9.46 18.24
CA ALA A 197 11.40 -8.61 19.08
C ALA A 197 10.73 -8.35 20.44
N PHE A 198 9.43 -8.01 20.43
CA PHE A 198 8.69 -7.77 21.66
C PHE A 198 8.38 -9.03 22.45
N GLY A 199 8.21 -10.19 21.81
CA GLY A 199 8.08 -11.46 22.54
C GLY A 199 9.33 -11.82 23.35
N VAL A 200 10.52 -11.50 22.83
CA VAL A 200 11.77 -11.58 23.61
C VAL A 200 11.78 -10.55 24.75
N VAL A 201 11.32 -9.32 24.49
CA VAL A 201 11.20 -8.30 25.53
C VAL A 201 10.23 -8.74 26.62
N TYR A 202 9.07 -9.31 26.30
CA TYR A 202 8.07 -9.77 27.25
C TYR A 202 8.63 -10.86 28.15
N TRP A 203 9.30 -11.85 27.54
CA TRP A 203 10.00 -12.89 28.29
C TRP A 203 11.05 -12.31 29.25
N ALA A 204 11.87 -11.36 28.78
CA ALA A 204 12.85 -10.70 29.65
C ALA A 204 12.17 -9.85 30.74
N TRP A 205 11.01 -9.26 30.42
CA TRP A 205 10.22 -8.42 31.30
C TRP A 205 9.62 -9.19 32.48
N ILE A 206 9.45 -10.51 32.36
CA ILE A 206 9.08 -11.38 33.50
C ILE A 206 10.02 -11.14 34.70
N GLN A 207 11.31 -10.88 34.47
CA GLN A 207 12.25 -10.60 35.56
C GLN A 207 11.97 -9.27 36.25
N VAL A 208 11.60 -8.24 35.47
CA VAL A 208 11.18 -6.94 36.00
C VAL A 208 9.88 -7.08 36.77
N TYR A 209 8.94 -7.85 36.26
CA TYR A 209 7.67 -8.14 36.93
C TYR A 209 7.86 -8.87 38.25
N ASN A 210 8.72 -9.90 38.29
CA ASN A 210 9.04 -10.61 39.53
C ASN A 210 9.70 -9.67 40.56
N ALA A 211 10.64 -8.83 40.12
CA ALA A 211 11.27 -7.83 41.00
C ALA A 211 10.27 -6.79 41.50
N ALA A 212 9.34 -6.34 40.64
CA ALA A 212 8.27 -5.43 41.01
C ALA A 212 7.38 -6.06 42.08
N GLY A 213 7.00 -7.34 41.95
CA GLY A 213 6.21 -8.05 42.95
C GLY A 213 6.87 -8.11 44.33
N VAL A 214 8.19 -8.29 44.39
CA VAL A 214 8.94 -8.20 45.66
C VAL A 214 8.92 -6.77 46.21
N ALA A 215 9.15 -5.77 45.36
CA ALA A 215 9.17 -4.37 45.78
C ALA A 215 7.79 -3.86 46.26
N THR A 216 6.71 -4.40 45.70
CA THR A 216 5.32 -4.03 46.03
C THR A 216 4.66 -5.03 46.96
N ALA A 217 5.40 -5.90 47.64
CA ALA A 217 4.82 -6.91 48.53
C ALA A 217 3.90 -6.33 49.63
N GLY A 218 4.16 -5.10 50.08
CA GLY A 218 3.30 -4.38 51.03
C GLY A 218 1.99 -3.84 50.45
N PHE A 219 1.87 -3.77 49.12
CA PHE A 219 0.67 -3.39 48.40
C PHE A 219 0.65 -4.08 47.02
N PRO A 220 0.25 -5.37 46.97
CA PRO A 220 0.36 -6.20 45.77
C PRO A 220 -0.24 -5.59 44.49
N PRO A 221 -1.37 -4.84 44.52
CA PRO A 221 -1.90 -4.22 43.32
C PRO A 221 -0.96 -3.24 42.61
N ALA A 222 0.03 -2.66 43.30
CA ALA A 222 1.02 -1.79 42.66
C ALA A 222 1.95 -2.51 41.69
N GLN A 223 2.02 -3.85 41.72
CA GLN A 223 2.83 -4.62 40.78
C GLN A 223 2.42 -4.33 39.32
N ASN A 224 1.13 -4.12 39.05
CA ASN A 224 0.61 -3.89 37.70
C ASN A 224 1.11 -2.60 37.04
N ILE A 225 1.89 -1.78 37.75
CA ILE A 225 2.51 -0.59 37.18
C ILE A 225 3.49 -0.92 36.05
N VAL A 226 3.99 -2.15 35.96
CA VAL A 226 4.88 -2.61 34.89
C VAL A 226 4.17 -3.38 33.77
N ASP A 227 2.87 -3.65 33.89
CA ASP A 227 2.16 -4.57 33.00
C ASP A 227 1.90 -4.02 31.60
N GLY A 228 1.92 -2.69 31.44
CA GLY A 228 1.74 -2.05 30.15
C GLY A 228 2.75 -2.47 29.08
N MET A 229 3.87 -3.12 29.46
CA MET A 229 4.85 -3.64 28.51
C MET A 229 4.27 -4.73 27.61
N TRP A 230 3.43 -5.64 28.14
CA TRP A 230 2.87 -6.78 27.39
C TRP A 230 1.86 -6.39 26.30
N LEU A 231 1.55 -5.10 26.16
CA LEU A 231 0.59 -4.57 25.20
C LEU A 231 1.27 -3.79 24.06
N VAL A 232 2.60 -3.64 24.13
CA VAL A 232 3.35 -2.76 23.22
C VAL A 232 3.36 -3.33 21.80
N ALA A 233 3.53 -4.64 21.62
CA ALA A 233 3.64 -5.23 20.29
C ALA A 233 2.36 -5.02 19.48
N GLY A 234 1.20 -5.24 20.08
CA GLY A 234 -0.11 -5.02 19.45
C GLY A 234 -0.35 -3.56 19.10
N VAL A 235 -0.15 -2.64 20.05
CA VAL A 235 -0.38 -1.21 19.83
C VAL A 235 0.60 -0.66 18.79
N LEU A 236 1.89 -0.99 18.88
CA LEU A 236 2.92 -0.54 17.95
C LEU A 236 2.69 -1.07 16.53
N ALA A 237 2.43 -2.37 16.39
CA ALA A 237 2.14 -2.98 15.10
C ALA A 237 0.93 -2.35 14.42
N GLY A 238 -0.15 -2.13 15.17
CA GLY A 238 -1.34 -1.42 14.67
C GLY A 238 -0.99 -0.04 14.12
N LEU A 239 -0.22 0.76 14.88
CA LEU A 239 0.20 2.11 14.48
C LEU A 239 1.13 2.13 13.25
N VAL A 240 2.01 1.13 13.13
CA VAL A 240 3.00 1.02 12.04
C VAL A 240 2.34 0.54 10.75
N VAL A 241 1.61 -0.57 10.81
CA VAL A 241 1.11 -1.33 9.64
C VAL A 241 -0.19 -0.75 9.13
N ARG A 242 -1.07 -0.30 10.05
CA ARG A 242 -2.35 0.34 9.75
C ARG A 242 -3.31 -0.53 8.93
N LYS A 243 -3.34 -1.83 9.22
CA LYS A 243 -4.21 -2.82 8.57
C LYS A 243 -5.06 -3.59 9.58
N PRO A 244 -6.25 -4.06 9.18
CA PRO A 244 -7.07 -4.94 10.00
C PRO A 244 -6.32 -6.20 10.42
N GLY A 245 -6.38 -6.50 11.71
CA GLY A 245 -5.76 -7.66 12.35
C GLY A 245 -4.30 -7.46 12.74
N ALA A 246 -3.69 -6.29 12.52
CA ALA A 246 -2.26 -6.09 12.78
C ALA A 246 -1.93 -6.10 14.28
N ALA A 247 -2.79 -5.55 15.12
CA ALA A 247 -2.56 -5.53 16.56
C ALA A 247 -2.74 -6.94 17.14
N LEU A 248 -3.83 -7.61 16.76
CA LEU A 248 -4.10 -8.99 17.19
C LEU A 248 -3.00 -9.97 16.74
N PHE A 249 -2.58 -9.89 15.47
CA PHE A 249 -1.54 -10.77 14.94
C PHE A 249 -0.21 -10.56 15.67
N ALA A 250 0.20 -9.31 15.88
CA ALA A 250 1.45 -9.02 16.56
C ALA A 250 1.44 -9.55 17.99
N GLU A 251 0.33 -9.38 18.71
CA GLU A 251 0.28 -9.77 20.11
C GLU A 251 0.22 -11.29 20.30
N LEU A 252 -0.48 -12.00 19.42
CA LEU A 252 -0.50 -13.45 19.42
C LEU A 252 0.89 -14.04 19.12
N VAL A 253 1.63 -13.45 18.17
CA VAL A 253 2.99 -13.89 17.84
C VAL A 253 3.96 -13.55 18.99
N ALA A 254 3.89 -12.37 19.58
CA ALA A 254 4.72 -11.97 20.71
C ALA A 254 4.52 -12.91 21.91
N ALA A 255 3.26 -13.17 22.28
CA ALA A 255 2.87 -14.12 23.32
C ALA A 255 3.36 -15.55 23.04
N SER A 256 3.31 -15.98 21.78
CA SER A 256 3.83 -17.29 21.38
C SER A 256 5.35 -17.38 21.59
N ILE A 257 6.10 -16.32 21.26
CA ILE A 257 7.56 -16.27 21.49
C ILE A 257 7.88 -16.26 22.98
N GLU A 258 7.16 -15.49 23.80
CA GLU A 258 7.31 -15.50 25.26
C GLU A 258 7.10 -16.91 25.84
N ALA A 259 6.01 -17.58 25.45
CA ALA A 259 5.71 -18.94 25.90
C ALA A 259 6.79 -19.94 25.47
N LEU A 260 7.29 -19.84 24.22
CA LEU A 260 8.35 -20.70 23.69
C LEU A 260 9.68 -20.53 24.42
N LEU A 261 9.99 -19.33 24.91
CA LEU A 261 11.19 -19.05 25.69
C LEU A 261 11.05 -19.49 27.17
N GLY A 262 9.93 -20.10 27.55
CA GLY A 262 9.71 -20.67 28.88
C GLY A 262 9.15 -19.66 29.89
N GLY A 263 8.20 -18.83 29.48
CA GLY A 263 7.47 -17.92 30.38
C GLY A 263 6.71 -18.64 31.50
N THR A 264 6.45 -17.94 32.60
CA THR A 264 5.86 -18.50 33.83
C THR A 264 4.42 -18.98 33.69
N TRP A 265 3.68 -18.48 32.70
CA TRP A 265 2.26 -18.78 32.47
C TRP A 265 2.01 -19.83 31.35
N GLY A 266 3.05 -20.30 30.68
CA GLY A 266 2.95 -21.37 29.68
C GLY A 266 2.00 -21.04 28.53
N LEU A 267 1.03 -21.94 28.24
CA LEU A 267 0.09 -21.76 27.12
C LEU A 267 -0.97 -20.68 27.37
N ASP A 268 -1.22 -20.32 28.64
CA ASP A 268 -2.17 -19.27 28.99
C ASP A 268 -1.75 -17.89 28.42
N THR A 269 -0.44 -17.64 28.31
CA THR A 269 0.12 -16.45 27.67
C THR A 269 -0.47 -16.22 26.26
N LEU A 270 -0.77 -17.28 25.50
CA LEU A 270 -1.38 -17.14 24.17
C LEU A 270 -2.84 -16.68 24.25
N ALA A 271 -3.60 -17.16 25.24
CA ALA A 271 -4.98 -16.73 25.47
C ALA A 271 -5.02 -15.27 25.93
N SER A 272 -4.17 -14.91 26.90
CA SER A 272 -4.03 -13.53 27.37
C SER A 272 -3.61 -12.59 26.23
N GLY A 273 -2.57 -12.95 25.46
CA GLY A 273 -2.11 -12.17 24.30
C GLY A 273 -3.17 -12.02 23.20
N ALA A 274 -3.97 -13.05 22.93
CA ALA A 274 -5.09 -12.95 21.99
C ALA A 274 -6.16 -11.95 22.46
N ILE A 275 -6.52 -11.99 23.75
CA ILE A 275 -7.55 -11.12 24.33
C ILE A 275 -7.07 -9.66 24.38
N GLN A 276 -5.83 -9.43 24.82
CA GLN A 276 -5.19 -8.11 24.83
C GLN A 276 -5.08 -7.54 23.41
N GLY A 277 -4.52 -8.31 22.47
CA GLY A 277 -4.40 -7.92 21.07
C GLY A 277 -5.76 -7.60 20.43
N PHE A 278 -6.81 -8.36 20.76
CA PHE A 278 -8.17 -8.07 20.32
C PHE A 278 -8.71 -6.76 20.91
N GLY A 279 -8.41 -6.46 22.18
CA GLY A 279 -8.76 -5.18 22.81
C GLY A 279 -8.18 -3.98 22.07
N ALA A 280 -6.91 -4.02 21.69
CA ALA A 280 -6.29 -2.98 20.86
C ALA A 280 -6.92 -2.91 19.45
N GLU A 281 -7.15 -4.07 18.83
CA GLU A 281 -7.74 -4.17 17.48
C GLU A 281 -9.15 -3.57 17.42
N LEU A 282 -9.97 -3.75 18.46
CA LEU A 282 -11.32 -3.16 18.56
C LEU A 282 -11.29 -1.64 18.45
N VAL A 283 -10.29 -0.98 19.04
CA VAL A 283 -10.16 0.49 18.97
C VAL A 283 -9.79 0.94 17.56
N PHE A 284 -8.84 0.26 16.91
CA PHE A 284 -8.50 0.55 15.52
C PHE A 284 -9.68 0.28 14.58
N ALA A 285 -10.42 -0.81 14.80
CA ALA A 285 -11.64 -1.14 14.07
C ALA A 285 -12.76 -0.11 14.27
N ALA A 286 -12.93 0.43 15.49
CA ALA A 286 -13.91 1.48 15.79
C ALA A 286 -13.66 2.77 14.99
N THR A 287 -12.40 3.11 14.73
CA THR A 287 -12.03 4.23 13.84
C THR A 287 -12.03 3.86 12.36
N ARG A 288 -12.45 2.64 12.01
CA ARG A 288 -12.39 2.04 10.67
C ARG A 288 -11.00 2.10 10.05
N TYR A 289 -9.93 2.05 10.86
CA TYR A 289 -8.54 2.14 10.43
C TYR A 289 -8.20 3.47 9.72
N ARG A 290 -8.93 4.55 10.01
CA ARG A 290 -8.77 5.85 9.34
C ARG A 290 -8.07 6.91 10.19
N VAL A 291 -8.03 6.75 11.52
CA VAL A 291 -7.48 7.74 12.44
C VAL A 291 -6.28 7.16 13.18
N TRP A 292 -5.13 7.81 13.04
CA TRP A 292 -3.86 7.35 13.59
C TRP A 292 -3.20 8.48 14.39
N SER A 293 -3.61 8.63 15.65
CA SER A 293 -3.14 9.69 16.56
C SER A 293 -2.69 9.11 17.89
N LEU A 294 -1.95 9.92 18.67
CA LEU A 294 -1.59 9.58 20.04
C LEU A 294 -2.82 9.23 20.90
N THR A 295 -3.92 9.96 20.72
CA THR A 295 -5.18 9.68 21.42
C THR A 295 -5.69 8.27 21.12
N ILE A 296 -5.65 7.85 19.86
CA ILE A 296 -6.08 6.49 19.48
C ILE A 296 -5.11 5.44 20.05
N ALA A 297 -3.80 5.70 20.07
CA ALA A 297 -2.83 4.81 20.71
C ALA A 297 -3.10 4.63 22.21
N ILE A 298 -3.38 5.73 22.92
CA ILE A 298 -3.72 5.74 24.35
C ILE A 298 -5.00 4.94 24.62
N ILE A 299 -6.05 5.15 23.82
CA ILE A 299 -7.32 4.42 23.97
C ILE A 299 -7.12 2.94 23.65
N ALA A 300 -6.36 2.59 22.60
CA ALA A 300 -6.06 1.21 22.24
C ALA A 300 -5.33 0.49 23.38
N ALA A 301 -4.34 1.13 23.99
CA ALA A 301 -3.63 0.58 25.14
C ALA A 301 -4.55 0.40 26.37
N ALA A 302 -5.39 1.39 26.68
CA ALA A 302 -6.33 1.31 27.81
C ALA A 302 -7.36 0.18 27.64
N VAL A 303 -7.92 0.02 26.43
CA VAL A 303 -8.88 -1.06 26.13
C VAL A 303 -8.19 -2.42 26.11
N SER A 304 -6.95 -2.51 25.61
CA SER A 304 -6.13 -3.71 25.68
C SER A 304 -5.87 -4.14 27.13
N ALA A 305 -5.53 -3.19 28.01
CA ALA A 305 -5.35 -3.46 29.44
C ALA A 305 -6.64 -3.91 30.13
N ALA A 306 -7.77 -3.30 29.80
CA ALA A 306 -9.07 -3.74 30.31
C ALA A 306 -9.41 -5.16 29.84
N ALA A 307 -9.07 -5.52 28.60
CA ALA A 307 -9.24 -6.87 28.08
C ALA A 307 -8.35 -7.88 28.81
N GLY A 308 -7.06 -7.54 29.04
CA GLY A 308 -6.15 -8.34 29.86
C GLY A 308 -6.66 -8.51 31.29
N TRP A 309 -7.14 -7.44 31.92
CA TRP A 309 -7.73 -7.50 33.26
C TRP A 309 -8.96 -8.43 33.35
N ILE A 310 -9.85 -8.42 32.33
CA ILE A 310 -11.00 -9.34 32.25
C ILE A 310 -10.54 -10.81 32.22
N HIS A 311 -9.39 -11.07 31.60
CA HIS A 311 -8.79 -12.41 31.56
C HIS A 311 -8.08 -12.78 32.87
N ASP A 312 -7.14 -11.93 33.32
CA ASP A 312 -6.17 -12.27 34.34
C ASP A 312 -6.75 -12.27 35.75
N VAL A 313 -7.67 -11.36 36.07
CA VAL A 313 -8.20 -11.23 37.44
C VAL A 313 -9.01 -12.45 37.90
N PRO A 314 -9.96 -12.98 37.11
CA PRO A 314 -10.67 -14.20 37.49
C PRO A 314 -9.77 -15.44 37.61
N LEU A 315 -8.64 -15.48 36.88
CA LEU A 315 -7.74 -16.63 36.87
C LEU A 315 -6.72 -16.60 38.01
N TYR A 316 -6.12 -15.43 38.27
CA TYR A 316 -4.96 -15.31 39.17
C TYR A 316 -5.26 -14.56 40.46
N TYR A 317 -6.37 -13.82 40.53
CA TYR A 317 -6.71 -12.94 41.64
C TYR A 317 -8.14 -13.14 42.16
N ALA A 318 -8.70 -14.33 41.95
CA ALA A 318 -10.09 -14.67 42.27
C ALA A 318 -10.46 -14.43 43.75
N ASP A 319 -9.50 -14.61 44.65
CA ASP A 319 -9.70 -14.49 46.10
C ASP A 319 -9.62 -13.05 46.64
N LEU A 320 -9.26 -12.08 45.79
CA LEU A 320 -9.16 -10.68 46.19
C LEU A 320 -10.53 -9.98 46.29
N SER A 321 -10.58 -8.87 47.02
CA SER A 321 -11.80 -8.07 47.12
C SER A 321 -12.11 -7.33 45.81
N VAL A 322 -13.38 -6.96 45.61
CA VAL A 322 -13.79 -6.13 44.46
C VAL A 322 -13.03 -4.81 44.41
N THR A 323 -12.70 -4.23 45.57
CA THR A 323 -11.90 -3.01 45.66
C THR A 323 -10.49 -3.22 45.11
N ASP A 324 -9.87 -4.36 45.42
CA ASP A 324 -8.54 -4.71 44.91
C ASP A 324 -8.58 -4.96 43.41
N TRP A 325 -9.65 -5.61 42.90
CA TRP A 325 -9.87 -5.81 41.47
C TRP A 325 -9.94 -4.49 40.70
N ILE A 326 -10.69 -3.51 41.22
CA ILE A 326 -10.77 -2.16 40.63
C ILE A 326 -9.41 -1.47 40.69
N THR A 327 -8.68 -1.64 41.80
CA THR A 327 -7.36 -1.04 41.98
C THR A 327 -6.35 -1.60 40.98
N LEU A 328 -6.33 -2.91 40.77
CA LEU A 328 -5.54 -3.59 39.73
C LEU A 328 -5.85 -3.01 38.34
N LEU A 329 -7.14 -2.87 38.00
CA LEU A 329 -7.56 -2.30 36.71
C LEU A 329 -7.02 -0.88 36.51
N VAL A 330 -7.17 -0.01 37.52
CA VAL A 330 -6.74 1.39 37.41
C VAL A 330 -5.23 1.47 37.21
N ILE A 331 -4.46 0.72 37.98
CA ILE A 331 -2.99 0.72 37.89
C ILE A 331 -2.54 0.15 36.54
N TYR A 332 -3.16 -0.94 36.09
CA TYR A 332 -2.85 -1.54 34.80
C TYR A 332 -3.17 -0.59 33.64
N VAL A 333 -4.34 0.06 33.64
CA VAL A 333 -4.69 1.05 32.61
C VAL A 333 -3.70 2.22 32.60
N VAL A 334 -3.29 2.73 33.77
CA VAL A 334 -2.27 3.79 33.85
C VAL A 334 -0.95 3.31 33.26
N SER A 335 -0.50 2.11 33.62
CA SER A 335 0.72 1.49 33.05
C SER A 335 0.63 1.37 31.53
N ALA A 336 -0.48 0.83 31.01
CA ALA A 336 -0.72 0.65 29.60
C ALA A 336 -0.73 1.97 28.83
N VAL A 337 -1.40 3.00 29.34
CA VAL A 337 -1.44 4.33 28.72
C VAL A 337 -0.03 4.90 28.58
N VAL A 338 0.80 4.78 29.61
CA VAL A 338 2.17 5.32 29.61
C VAL A 338 3.09 4.49 28.72
N ILE A 339 3.14 3.17 28.91
CA ILE A 339 4.10 2.28 28.26
C ILE A 339 3.63 1.93 26.85
N ALA A 340 2.47 1.31 26.69
CA ALA A 340 1.97 0.87 25.38
C ALA A 340 1.32 2.00 24.57
N GLY A 341 0.62 2.95 25.19
CA GLY A 341 -0.01 4.06 24.47
C GLY A 341 1.00 5.10 24.00
N ILE A 342 1.56 5.84 24.95
CA ILE A 342 2.51 6.93 24.68
C ILE A 342 3.84 6.38 24.17
N GLY A 343 4.37 5.32 24.81
CA GLY A 343 5.64 4.71 24.40
C GLY A 343 5.61 4.17 22.98
N SER A 344 4.58 3.41 22.57
CA SER A 344 4.47 2.94 21.17
C SER A 344 4.33 4.07 20.17
N TRP A 345 3.63 5.16 20.52
CA TRP A 345 3.52 6.32 19.64
C TRP A 345 4.88 6.97 19.39
N TRP A 346 5.68 7.18 20.44
CA TRP A 346 7.04 7.74 20.29
C TRP A 346 7.99 6.78 19.59
N LEU A 347 7.92 5.49 19.89
CA LEU A 347 8.73 4.47 19.22
C LEU A 347 8.41 4.42 17.72
N MET A 348 7.13 4.44 17.34
CA MET A 348 6.71 4.52 15.93
C MET A 348 7.28 5.77 15.24
N ARG A 349 7.30 6.93 15.92
CA ARG A 349 7.90 8.15 15.37
C ARG A 349 9.41 8.05 15.23
N ALA A 350 10.11 7.48 16.21
CA ALA A 350 11.55 7.27 16.13
C ALA A 350 11.91 6.31 14.97
N LEU A 351 11.15 5.23 14.79
CA LEU A 351 11.29 4.31 13.66
C LEU A 351 10.97 5.00 12.31
N ALA A 352 10.00 5.90 12.28
CA ALA A 352 9.72 6.67 11.07
C ALA A 352 10.88 7.62 10.72
N GLN A 353 11.49 8.27 11.72
CA GLN A 353 12.62 9.18 11.54
C GLN A 353 13.90 8.47 11.08
N SER A 354 14.10 7.20 11.44
CA SER A 354 15.24 6.41 10.95
C SER A 354 15.10 5.96 9.48
N GLY A 355 13.93 6.19 8.86
CA GLY A 355 13.65 5.77 7.49
C GLY A 355 13.25 4.30 7.33
N VAL A 356 13.35 3.47 8.39
CA VAL A 356 13.01 2.04 8.31
C VAL A 356 11.53 1.80 7.95
N LEU A 357 10.66 2.78 8.24
CA LEU A 357 9.23 2.71 7.93
C LEU A 357 8.86 3.39 6.60
N ALA A 358 9.81 3.75 5.73
CA ALA A 358 9.52 4.47 4.47
C ALA A 358 8.49 3.75 3.57
N GLN A 359 8.43 2.42 3.63
CA GLN A 359 7.50 1.60 2.85
C GLN A 359 6.08 1.52 3.44
N PHE A 360 5.87 2.10 4.63
CA PHE A 360 4.61 2.09 5.37
C PHE A 360 3.88 3.44 5.32
N PRO A 361 2.55 3.47 5.47
CA PRO A 361 1.82 4.73 5.59
C PRO A 361 2.25 5.54 6.83
N SER A 362 2.73 4.88 7.89
CA SER A 362 3.25 5.50 9.11
C SER A 362 4.54 6.30 8.89
N GLY A 363 5.42 5.85 7.99
CA GLY A 363 6.64 6.58 7.60
C GLY A 363 6.36 7.74 6.63
N ARG A 364 5.50 7.51 5.62
CA ARG A 364 5.16 8.52 4.59
C ARG A 364 4.41 9.74 5.13
N ALA A 365 3.65 9.57 6.22
CA ALA A 365 2.92 10.67 6.86
C ALA A 365 3.84 11.68 7.58
N GLN A 366 5.10 11.34 7.85
CA GLN A 366 6.05 12.18 8.59
C GLN A 366 7.09 12.88 7.68
N THR A 367 7.22 12.48 6.41
CA THR A 367 8.18 13.05 5.46
C THR A 367 7.76 14.40 4.86
N ARG A 368 6.65 15.00 5.33
CA ARG A 368 6.27 16.38 4.97
C ARG A 368 6.84 17.33 6.03
N VAL A 369 8.06 17.80 5.80
CA VAL A 369 8.60 19.03 6.38
C VAL A 369 8.85 20.00 5.24
#